data_AF-A0AA90PCT4-F1
#
_entry.id   AF-A0AA90PCT4-F1
#
_cell.length_a   1.000
_cell.length_b   1.000
_cell.length_c   1.000
_cell.angle_alpha   90.00
_cell.angle_beta   90.00
_cell.angle_gamma   90.00
#
_symmetry.space_group_name_H-M   'P 1'
#
loop_
_entity.id
_entity.type
_entity.pdbx_description
1 polymer ?
#
loop_
_entity_poly.entity_id
_entity_poly.type
_entity_poly.pdbx_seq_one_letter_code
_entity_poly.pdbx_strand_id
1 'polypeptide(L)'
;MVISIWEASNDEYMLQPLTDENVIKAEELFNVTLPNSYLAILKQQNGGQPICNAHPSPVPTVWGESFVIVEHIKGIGAGNGILENDYYIKEWELPEGLILFNGDGHTWLAFDYRNATSDPPIVYVDVDLEQIIQIADSFEEFLKNLYLENVEFDFEGMEVKVYSKQDLEKFIQEDNVDELIRAIPDLAQGDVDLKWFGNLLLTLSNYHDRYVRCCVANRVSNSLTYRLDDEILHSLIENFKNDVDSEVRIYAELALEQMNYSYEQLKEDVYKRERVGFAFQDIIYHVNEHSNQWHLSDYQSDLQSFDSIEELLEQSRFDGKSLQEVWSHIKKVY
;
A
#
# COMPACT_ATOMS: atom_id res chain seq x y z
N MET A 1 22.06 -9.78 -21.93
CA MET A 1 21.37 -8.85 -21.03
C MET A 1 20.16 -9.62 -20.54
N VAL A 2 20.15 -10.08 -19.29
CA VAL A 2 18.95 -10.71 -18.72
C VAL A 2 17.99 -9.56 -18.48
N ILE A 3 16.88 -9.53 -19.20
CA ILE A 3 15.82 -8.54 -18.98
C ILE A 3 15.23 -8.88 -17.61
N SER A 4 15.32 -7.95 -16.66
CA SER A 4 14.66 -8.12 -15.36
C SER A 4 13.16 -8.23 -15.59
N ILE A 5 12.51 -9.15 -14.89
CA ILE A 5 11.04 -9.23 -14.90
C ILE A 5 10.42 -8.21 -13.95
N TRP A 6 11.22 -7.63 -13.04
CA TRP A 6 10.77 -6.78 -11.95
C TRP A 6 10.69 -5.32 -12.37
N GLU A 7 9.60 -4.67 -11.98
CA GLU A 7 9.44 -3.23 -12.11
C GLU A 7 10.41 -2.51 -11.13
N ALA A 8 10.87 -1.32 -11.52
CA ALA A 8 11.90 -0.59 -10.80
C ALA A 8 11.29 0.34 -9.73
N SER A 9 10.56 -0.23 -8.77
CA SER A 9 10.02 0.50 -7.62
C SER A 9 10.24 -0.26 -6.31
N ASN A 10 10.36 0.49 -5.23
CA ASN A 10 10.46 -0.04 -3.88
C ASN A 10 9.04 -0.38 -3.38
N ASP A 11 8.57 -1.58 -3.72
CA ASP A 11 7.25 -2.11 -3.40
C ASP A 11 7.24 -2.94 -2.09
N GLU A 12 6.11 -2.97 -1.39
CA GLU A 12 5.92 -3.70 -0.13
C GLU A 12 6.11 -5.22 -0.25
N TYR A 13 6.04 -5.77 -1.47
CA TYR A 13 6.30 -7.17 -1.76
C TYR A 13 7.78 -7.48 -2.04
N MET A 14 8.66 -6.47 -2.08
CA MET A 14 10.10 -6.65 -2.20
C MET A 14 10.72 -7.02 -0.85
N LEU A 15 11.13 -8.28 -0.70
CA LEU A 15 11.73 -8.79 0.53
C LEU A 15 13.26 -8.66 0.53
N GLN A 16 13.86 -8.97 1.68
CA GLN A 16 15.32 -9.10 1.81
C GLN A 16 15.88 -10.11 0.79
N PRO A 17 17.11 -9.92 0.29
CA PRO A 17 17.72 -10.79 -0.71
C PRO A 17 17.61 -12.27 -0.37
N LEU A 18 17.23 -13.08 -1.36
CA LEU A 18 17.01 -14.50 -1.17
C LEU A 18 18.32 -15.20 -0.78
N THR A 19 18.28 -15.98 0.30
CA THR A 19 19.37 -16.86 0.70
C THR A 19 19.01 -18.33 0.48
N ASP A 20 20.02 -19.19 0.32
CA ASP A 20 19.80 -20.65 0.20
C ASP A 20 19.08 -21.23 1.44
N GLU A 21 19.33 -20.66 2.63
CA GLU A 21 18.64 -21.03 3.87
C GLU A 21 17.14 -20.73 3.81
N ASN A 22 16.74 -19.61 3.19
CA ASN A 22 15.32 -19.30 2.99
C ASN A 22 14.65 -20.34 2.10
N VAL A 23 15.32 -20.78 1.03
CA VAL A 23 14.80 -21.81 0.11
C VAL A 23 14.62 -23.14 0.84
N ILE A 24 15.68 -23.61 1.53
CA ILE A 24 15.63 -24.86 2.31
C ILE A 24 14.48 -24.82 3.33
N LYS A 25 14.37 -23.72 4.08
CA LYS A 25 13.32 -23.55 5.08
C LYS A 25 11.93 -23.60 4.46
N ALA A 26 11.72 -22.95 3.31
CA ALA A 26 10.42 -22.96 2.64
C ALA A 26 10.06 -24.35 2.10
N GLU A 27 11.01 -25.03 1.44
CA GLU A 27 10.82 -26.39 0.92
C GLU A 27 10.56 -27.40 2.04
N GLU A 28 11.25 -27.30 3.18
CA GLU A 28 11.01 -28.12 4.37
C GLU A 28 9.65 -27.83 5.01
N LEU A 29 9.25 -26.55 5.10
CA LEU A 29 7.97 -26.14 5.67
C LEU A 29 6.80 -26.70 4.87
N PHE A 30 6.85 -26.56 3.54
CA PHE A 30 5.78 -27.01 2.65
C PHE A 30 5.92 -28.47 2.22
N ASN A 31 7.06 -29.11 2.51
CA ASN A 31 7.39 -30.47 2.08
C ASN A 31 7.28 -30.66 0.55
N VAL A 32 7.83 -29.71 -0.21
CA VAL A 32 7.84 -29.68 -1.69
C VAL A 32 9.18 -29.20 -2.22
N THR A 33 9.42 -29.38 -3.52
CA THR A 33 10.51 -28.71 -4.25
C THR A 33 9.95 -27.55 -5.06
N LEU A 34 10.42 -26.33 -4.79
CA LEU A 34 9.97 -25.12 -5.48
C LEU A 34 10.47 -25.09 -6.94
N PRO A 35 9.73 -24.48 -7.89
CA PRO A 35 10.14 -24.48 -9.29
C PRO A 35 11.44 -23.72 -9.49
N ASN A 36 12.36 -24.29 -10.27
CA ASN A 36 13.65 -23.64 -10.57
C ASN A 36 13.46 -22.26 -11.25
N SER A 37 12.41 -22.11 -12.08
CA SER A 37 12.06 -20.85 -12.72
C SER A 37 11.63 -19.78 -11.71
N TYR A 38 10.92 -20.16 -10.64
CA TYR A 38 10.56 -19.28 -9.53
C TYR A 38 11.80 -18.85 -8.75
N LEU A 39 12.66 -19.80 -8.37
CA LEU A 39 13.91 -19.48 -7.68
C LEU A 39 14.83 -18.59 -8.53
N ALA A 40 14.84 -18.77 -9.85
CA ALA A 40 15.66 -17.97 -10.76
C ALA A 40 15.25 -16.49 -10.80
N ILE A 41 13.95 -16.19 -10.74
CA ILE A 41 13.48 -14.79 -10.67
C ILE A 41 13.70 -14.20 -9.29
N LEU A 42 13.55 -14.99 -8.22
CA LEU A 42 13.73 -14.53 -6.84
C LEU A 42 15.21 -14.24 -6.49
N LYS A 43 16.14 -14.91 -7.18
CA LYS A 43 17.57 -14.58 -7.09
C LYS A 43 17.92 -13.22 -7.69
N GLN A 44 17.09 -12.69 -8.58
CA GLN A 44 17.25 -11.33 -9.11
C GLN A 44 16.70 -10.32 -8.10
N GLN A 45 15.49 -10.58 -7.58
CA GLN A 45 14.82 -9.80 -6.55
C GLN A 45 13.83 -10.70 -5.81
N ASN A 46 13.84 -10.71 -4.47
CA ASN A 46 13.03 -11.62 -3.67
C ASN A 46 11.58 -11.11 -3.51
N GLY A 47 10.83 -11.11 -4.61
CA GLY A 47 9.44 -10.65 -4.67
C GLY A 47 9.30 -9.19 -5.10
N GLY A 48 8.07 -8.78 -5.40
CA GLY A 48 7.73 -7.43 -5.88
C GLY A 48 6.77 -7.46 -7.07
N GLN A 49 6.61 -6.31 -7.73
CA GLN A 49 5.77 -6.18 -8.92
C GLN A 49 6.50 -6.61 -10.19
N PRO A 50 5.89 -7.45 -11.04
CA PRO A 50 6.44 -7.74 -12.36
C PRO A 50 6.12 -6.60 -13.36
N ILE A 51 7.00 -6.39 -14.34
CA ILE A 51 6.77 -5.47 -15.48
C ILE A 51 5.57 -5.95 -16.30
N CYS A 52 5.45 -7.26 -16.52
CA CYS A 52 4.31 -7.86 -17.20
C CYS A 52 3.29 -8.31 -16.14
N ASN A 53 2.14 -7.64 -16.12
CA ASN A 53 1.15 -7.65 -15.06
C ASN A 53 -0.08 -8.52 -15.35
N ALA A 54 -0.08 -9.33 -16.42
CA ALA A 54 -1.21 -10.18 -16.74
C ALA A 54 -0.79 -11.52 -17.35
N HIS A 55 -1.66 -12.52 -17.20
CA HIS A 55 -1.55 -13.84 -17.81
C HIS A 55 -2.87 -14.22 -18.50
N PRO A 56 -2.85 -14.87 -19.68
CA PRO A 56 -4.07 -15.37 -20.32
C PRO A 56 -4.84 -16.34 -19.44
N SER A 57 -6.16 -16.27 -19.47
CA SER A 57 -7.05 -17.21 -18.80
C SER A 57 -7.84 -18.01 -19.83
N PRO A 58 -7.99 -19.34 -19.67
CA PRO A 58 -8.79 -20.17 -20.57
C PRO A 58 -10.31 -19.94 -20.42
N VAL A 59 -10.73 -19.23 -19.36
CA VAL A 59 -12.13 -18.89 -19.07
C VAL A 59 -12.24 -17.44 -18.59
N PRO A 60 -13.41 -16.79 -18.71
CA PRO A 60 -13.63 -15.47 -18.13
C PRO A 60 -13.39 -15.46 -16.62
N THR A 61 -12.80 -14.38 -16.12
CA THR A 61 -12.53 -14.13 -14.69
C THR A 61 -13.14 -12.79 -14.28
N VAL A 62 -13.05 -12.43 -12.99
CA VAL A 62 -13.50 -11.10 -12.52
C VAL A 62 -12.70 -9.94 -13.15
N TRP A 63 -11.51 -10.23 -13.69
CA TRP A 63 -10.61 -9.24 -14.28
C TRP A 63 -10.82 -9.02 -15.79
N GLY A 64 -11.55 -9.93 -16.46
CA GLY A 64 -11.85 -9.79 -17.88
C GLY A 64 -12.23 -11.10 -18.56
N GLU A 65 -12.56 -11.03 -19.85
CA GLU A 65 -13.02 -12.20 -20.60
C GLU A 65 -11.93 -13.26 -20.86
N SER A 66 -10.64 -12.90 -20.75
CA SER A 66 -9.55 -13.78 -21.22
C SER A 66 -8.21 -13.65 -20.49
N PHE A 67 -8.16 -13.01 -19.31
CA PHE A 67 -6.91 -12.86 -18.55
C PHE A 67 -7.13 -12.83 -17.04
N VAL A 68 -6.02 -12.91 -16.31
CA VAL A 68 -5.90 -12.65 -14.86
C VAL A 68 -4.79 -11.63 -14.65
N ILE A 69 -4.94 -10.80 -13.63
CA ILE A 69 -3.92 -9.81 -13.23
C ILE A 69 -2.89 -10.46 -12.31
N VAL A 70 -1.65 -10.01 -12.43
CA VAL A 70 -0.49 -10.40 -11.62
C VAL A 70 0.11 -9.13 -11.02
N GLU A 71 -0.49 -8.64 -9.94
CA GLU A 71 -0.08 -7.38 -9.31
C GLU A 71 1.30 -7.48 -8.65
N HIS A 72 1.61 -8.64 -8.08
CA HIS A 72 2.85 -8.92 -7.39
C HIS A 72 3.19 -10.41 -7.48
N ILE A 73 4.45 -10.75 -7.30
CA ILE A 73 4.90 -12.12 -7.06
C ILE A 73 5.54 -12.14 -5.67
N LYS A 74 4.96 -12.91 -4.75
CA LYS A 74 5.49 -13.06 -3.39
C LYS A 74 6.87 -13.72 -3.43
N GLY A 75 7.81 -13.16 -2.67
CA GLY A 75 9.12 -13.78 -2.43
C GLY A 75 9.08 -14.84 -1.33
N ILE A 76 10.25 -15.39 -1.01
CA ILE A 76 10.41 -16.32 0.12
C ILE A 76 10.84 -15.54 1.36
N GLY A 77 9.93 -15.43 2.32
CA GLY A 77 10.14 -14.72 3.59
C GLY A 77 8.83 -14.61 4.38
N ALA A 78 8.91 -14.05 5.59
CA ALA A 78 7.75 -13.71 6.42
C ALA A 78 7.09 -12.40 5.96
N GLY A 79 5.89 -12.10 6.46
CA GLY A 79 5.13 -10.91 6.06
C GLY A 79 4.54 -11.07 4.65
N ASN A 80 4.94 -10.22 3.70
CA ASN A 80 4.41 -10.29 2.33
C ASN A 80 4.98 -11.44 1.48
N GLY A 81 5.69 -12.39 2.09
CA GLY A 81 6.25 -13.59 1.44
C GLY A 81 5.41 -14.85 1.62
N ILE A 82 5.81 -15.93 0.95
CA ILE A 82 5.08 -17.19 0.97
C ILE A 82 5.08 -17.91 2.32
N LEU A 83 5.91 -17.51 3.31
CA LEU A 83 5.91 -18.21 4.62
C LEU A 83 4.64 -17.95 5.43
N GLU A 84 3.83 -16.96 5.06
CA GLU A 84 2.50 -16.72 5.65
C GLU A 84 1.38 -17.56 4.98
N ASN A 85 1.71 -18.47 4.07
CA ASN A 85 0.73 -19.24 3.29
C ASN A 85 -0.33 -19.93 4.17
N ASP A 86 0.08 -20.58 5.26
CA ASP A 86 -0.82 -21.28 6.18
C ASP A 86 -1.86 -20.38 6.83
N TYR A 87 -1.55 -19.09 7.02
CA TYR A 87 -2.52 -18.11 7.52
C TYR A 87 -3.60 -17.87 6.46
N TYR A 88 -3.21 -17.56 5.22
CA TYR A 88 -4.16 -17.29 4.14
C TYR A 88 -5.00 -18.50 3.73
N ILE A 89 -4.40 -19.70 3.70
CA ILE A 89 -5.15 -20.94 3.43
C ILE A 89 -6.28 -21.13 4.45
N LYS A 90 -6.03 -20.81 5.73
CA LYS A 90 -7.05 -20.93 6.79
C LYS A 90 -8.07 -19.80 6.76
N GLU A 91 -7.62 -18.56 6.61
CA GLU A 91 -8.47 -17.38 6.63
C GLU A 91 -9.52 -17.42 5.51
N TRP A 92 -9.09 -17.86 4.32
CA TRP A 92 -9.93 -17.90 3.12
C TRP A 92 -10.46 -19.29 2.79
N GLU A 93 -10.36 -20.24 3.73
CA GLU A 93 -10.85 -21.62 3.61
C GLU A 93 -10.41 -22.33 2.30
N LEU A 94 -9.18 -22.04 1.84
CA LEU A 94 -8.64 -22.57 0.59
C LEU A 94 -8.19 -24.04 0.73
N PRO A 95 -8.13 -24.81 -0.37
CA PRO A 95 -7.62 -26.17 -0.32
C PRO A 95 -6.16 -26.25 0.17
N GLU A 96 -5.90 -27.17 1.10
CA GLU A 96 -4.53 -27.53 1.50
C GLU A 96 -3.71 -28.00 0.29
N GLY A 97 -2.40 -27.70 0.28
CA GLY A 97 -1.51 -28.04 -0.83
C GLY A 97 -1.40 -26.95 -1.91
N LEU A 98 -2.09 -25.82 -1.76
CA LEU A 98 -1.83 -24.61 -2.53
C LEU A 98 -0.74 -23.76 -1.85
N ILE A 99 0.19 -23.22 -2.64
CA ILE A 99 1.14 -22.21 -2.19
C ILE A 99 0.88 -20.92 -2.96
N LEU A 100 0.35 -19.92 -2.26
CA LEU A 100 -0.10 -18.65 -2.83
C LEU A 100 1.09 -17.73 -3.10
N PHE A 101 1.25 -17.29 -4.35
CA PHE A 101 2.31 -16.37 -4.75
C PHE A 101 1.80 -15.02 -5.27
N ASN A 102 0.49 -14.84 -5.39
CA ASN A 102 -0.17 -13.58 -5.70
C ASN A 102 -1.61 -13.62 -5.16
N GLY A 103 -2.15 -12.49 -4.69
CA GLY A 103 -3.57 -12.34 -4.37
C GLY A 103 -3.86 -11.34 -3.25
N ASP A 104 -5.13 -11.00 -3.08
CA ASP A 104 -5.63 -9.93 -2.20
C ASP A 104 -6.68 -10.41 -1.18
N GLY A 105 -7.11 -11.67 -1.27
CA GLY A 105 -8.20 -12.23 -0.48
C GLY A 105 -9.40 -12.68 -1.33
N HIS A 106 -9.73 -11.94 -2.38
CA HIS A 106 -10.81 -12.29 -3.30
C HIS A 106 -10.34 -13.27 -4.37
N THR A 107 -9.13 -13.05 -4.88
CA THR A 107 -8.53 -13.88 -5.92
C THR A 107 -7.09 -14.22 -5.60
N TRP A 108 -6.64 -15.39 -6.06
CA TRP A 108 -5.28 -15.89 -5.81
C TRP A 108 -4.68 -16.56 -7.03
N LEU A 109 -3.36 -16.41 -7.20
CA LEU A 109 -2.56 -17.33 -8.02
C LEU A 109 -1.69 -18.19 -7.12
N ALA A 110 -1.69 -19.49 -7.40
CA ALA A 110 -1.05 -20.48 -6.55
C ALA A 110 -0.32 -21.55 -7.34
N PHE A 111 0.76 -22.06 -6.75
CA PHE A 111 1.34 -23.34 -7.10
C PHE A 111 0.43 -24.46 -6.58
N ASP A 112 -0.02 -25.36 -7.44
CA ASP A 112 -0.93 -26.46 -7.05
C ASP A 112 -0.16 -27.76 -6.76
N TYR A 113 0.26 -27.92 -5.51
CA TYR A 113 0.93 -29.14 -5.02
C TYR A 113 -0.05 -30.21 -4.50
N ARG A 114 -1.36 -30.07 -4.70
CA ARG A 114 -2.34 -31.07 -4.22
C ARG A 114 -2.07 -32.47 -4.75
N ASN A 115 -1.52 -32.56 -5.97
CA ASN A 115 -1.18 -33.82 -6.64
C ASN A 115 0.27 -33.86 -7.15
N ALA A 116 1.14 -32.98 -6.65
CA ALA A 116 2.53 -32.86 -7.08
C ALA A 116 3.45 -32.54 -5.90
N THR A 117 4.72 -32.91 -6.00
CA THR A 117 5.75 -32.57 -5.00
C THR A 117 6.87 -31.71 -5.59
N SER A 118 6.88 -31.53 -6.91
CA SER A 118 7.83 -30.70 -7.65
C SER A 118 7.20 -30.29 -8.97
N ASP A 119 7.57 -29.11 -9.47
CA ASP A 119 7.09 -28.54 -10.75
C ASP A 119 5.56 -28.62 -10.94
N PRO A 120 4.78 -28.01 -10.03
CA PRO A 120 3.33 -28.04 -10.09
C PRO A 120 2.78 -27.10 -11.18
N PRO A 121 1.53 -27.34 -11.61
CA PRO A 121 0.80 -26.36 -12.41
C PRO A 121 0.46 -25.11 -11.59
N ILE A 122 0.12 -24.04 -12.32
CA ILE A 122 -0.35 -22.78 -11.75
C ILE A 122 -1.86 -22.71 -11.86
N VAL A 123 -2.50 -22.40 -10.75
CA VAL A 123 -3.95 -22.21 -10.67
C VAL A 123 -4.30 -20.79 -10.29
N TYR A 124 -5.39 -20.29 -10.86
CA TYR A 124 -6.14 -19.14 -10.40
C TYR A 124 -7.30 -19.62 -9.52
N VAL A 125 -7.49 -18.97 -8.38
CA VAL A 125 -8.56 -19.26 -7.43
C VAL A 125 -9.42 -18.01 -7.27
N ASP A 126 -10.72 -18.18 -7.44
CA ASP A 126 -11.74 -17.19 -7.16
C ASP A 126 -12.52 -17.65 -5.92
N VAL A 127 -12.38 -16.91 -4.82
CA VAL A 127 -12.98 -17.30 -3.54
C VAL A 127 -14.49 -17.12 -3.58
N ASP A 128 -14.95 -16.00 -4.13
CA ASP A 128 -16.37 -15.65 -4.19
C ASP A 128 -17.18 -16.59 -5.11
N LEU A 129 -16.56 -17.07 -6.19
CA LEU A 129 -17.16 -18.03 -7.11
C LEU A 129 -16.83 -19.50 -6.78
N GLU A 130 -16.07 -19.76 -5.71
CA GLU A 130 -15.57 -21.09 -5.33
C GLU A 130 -14.92 -21.84 -6.52
N GLN A 131 -14.17 -21.11 -7.35
CA GLN A 131 -13.65 -21.62 -8.62
C GLN A 131 -12.13 -21.76 -8.58
N ILE A 132 -11.62 -22.89 -9.07
CA ILE A 132 -10.18 -23.12 -9.27
C ILE A 132 -9.94 -23.49 -10.73
N ILE A 133 -9.13 -22.69 -11.42
CA ILE A 133 -8.83 -22.81 -12.84
C ILE A 133 -7.33 -23.00 -13.00
N GLN A 134 -6.91 -24.08 -13.67
CA GLN A 134 -5.52 -24.20 -14.10
C GLN A 134 -5.25 -23.24 -15.26
N ILE A 135 -4.24 -22.39 -15.12
CA ILE A 135 -3.88 -21.37 -16.11
C ILE A 135 -2.54 -21.63 -16.80
N ALA A 136 -1.66 -22.44 -16.20
CA ALA A 136 -0.41 -22.89 -16.82
C ALA A 136 0.02 -24.27 -16.28
N ASP A 137 0.74 -25.06 -17.07
CA ASP A 137 1.21 -26.39 -16.67
C ASP A 137 2.47 -26.32 -15.79
N SER A 138 3.17 -25.18 -15.79
CA SER A 138 4.34 -24.94 -14.96
C SER A 138 4.55 -23.43 -14.73
N PHE A 139 5.34 -23.07 -13.72
CA PHE A 139 5.71 -21.67 -13.51
C PHE A 139 6.59 -21.11 -14.63
N GLU A 140 7.39 -21.94 -15.29
CA GLU A 140 8.18 -21.51 -16.45
C GLU A 140 7.27 -21.12 -17.62
N GLU A 141 6.22 -21.90 -17.88
CA GLU A 141 5.21 -21.56 -18.88
C GLU A 141 4.45 -20.28 -18.50
N PHE A 142 4.03 -20.18 -17.23
CA PHE A 142 3.37 -18.98 -16.71
C PHE A 142 4.19 -17.72 -17.00
N LEU A 143 5.49 -17.71 -16.65
CA LEU A 143 6.37 -16.58 -16.91
C LEU A 143 6.52 -16.25 -18.40
N LYS A 144 6.55 -17.25 -19.29
CA LYS A 144 6.69 -17.04 -20.74
C LYS A 144 5.46 -16.38 -21.37
N ASN A 145 4.29 -16.61 -20.77
CA ASN A 145 3.02 -16.11 -21.26
C ASN A 145 2.58 -14.82 -20.55
N LEU A 146 3.36 -14.32 -19.59
CA LEU A 146 3.14 -13.00 -19.03
C LEU A 146 3.27 -11.94 -20.13
N TYR A 147 2.35 -11.00 -20.11
CA TYR A 147 2.39 -9.84 -20.99
C TYR A 147 2.00 -8.59 -20.21
N LEU A 148 2.39 -7.44 -20.72
CA LEU A 148 1.92 -6.17 -20.19
C LEU A 148 0.50 -5.96 -20.71
N GLU A 149 -0.49 -6.18 -19.85
CA GLU A 149 -1.84 -5.69 -20.09
C GLU A 149 -1.85 -4.23 -19.68
N ASN A 150 -2.16 -3.36 -20.65
CA ASN A 150 -2.56 -2.01 -20.30
C ASN A 150 -3.97 -2.16 -19.76
N VAL A 151 -4.06 -2.43 -18.46
CA VAL A 151 -5.30 -2.29 -17.73
C VAL A 151 -5.58 -0.79 -17.72
N GLU A 152 -6.09 -0.27 -18.85
CA GLU A 152 -7.11 0.74 -18.76
C GLU A 152 -8.19 0.04 -17.94
N PHE A 153 -8.22 0.31 -16.63
CA PHE A 153 -9.41 0.01 -15.85
C PHE A 153 -10.53 0.58 -16.68
N ASP A 154 -11.34 -0.31 -17.25
CA ASP A 154 -12.44 0.12 -18.07
C ASP A 154 -13.47 0.70 -17.09
N PHE A 155 -13.28 1.98 -16.80
CA PHE A 155 -14.28 2.78 -16.11
C PHE A 155 -15.47 3.02 -17.05
N GLU A 156 -15.50 2.53 -18.31
CA GLU A 156 -16.72 2.55 -19.11
C GLU A 156 -17.80 1.69 -18.42
N GLY A 157 -18.67 2.39 -17.70
CA GLY A 157 -19.75 1.81 -16.92
C GLY A 157 -19.57 1.97 -15.40
N MET A 158 -18.35 2.20 -14.91
CA MET A 158 -18.15 2.75 -13.56
C MET A 158 -18.27 4.27 -13.65
N GLU A 159 -19.44 4.79 -13.26
CA GLU A 159 -19.53 6.22 -12.93
C GLU A 159 -18.53 6.50 -11.79
N VAL A 160 -17.34 7.02 -12.13
CA VAL A 160 -16.48 7.68 -11.15
C VAL A 160 -17.25 8.89 -10.66
N LYS A 161 -18.03 8.66 -9.61
CA LYS A 161 -18.87 9.68 -9.02
C LYS A 161 -17.97 10.66 -8.32
N VAL A 162 -17.66 11.75 -9.00
CA VAL A 162 -16.98 12.89 -8.41
C VAL A 162 -17.94 13.56 -7.45
N TYR A 163 -17.58 13.61 -6.18
CA TYR A 163 -18.42 14.20 -5.17
C TYR A 163 -18.17 15.70 -5.07
N SER A 164 -19.24 16.49 -5.08
CA SER A 164 -19.15 17.92 -4.81
C SER A 164 -19.41 18.23 -3.34
N LYS A 165 -19.06 19.44 -2.93
CA LYS A 165 -19.47 20.01 -1.64
C LYS A 165 -20.99 19.92 -1.41
N GLN A 166 -21.79 20.14 -2.45
CA GLN A 166 -23.25 20.11 -2.36
C GLN A 166 -23.77 18.69 -2.15
N ASP A 167 -23.12 17.68 -2.75
CA ASP A 167 -23.47 16.28 -2.55
C ASP A 167 -23.26 15.87 -1.10
N LEU A 168 -22.11 16.24 -0.52
CA LEU A 168 -21.79 15.90 0.86
C LEU A 168 -22.75 16.59 1.84
N GLU A 169 -23.07 17.88 1.64
CA GLU A 169 -24.07 18.60 2.43
C GLU A 169 -25.47 17.97 2.32
N LYS A 170 -25.83 17.46 1.14
CA LYS A 170 -27.09 16.75 0.89
C LYS A 170 -27.12 15.40 1.61
N PHE A 171 -26.06 14.60 1.53
CA PHE A 171 -26.01 13.29 2.17
C PHE A 171 -26.08 13.38 3.69
N ILE A 172 -25.55 14.44 4.29
CA ILE A 172 -25.73 14.73 5.72
C ILE A 172 -27.20 14.95 6.07
N GLN A 173 -27.93 15.71 5.23
CA GLN A 173 -29.35 16.01 5.43
C GLN A 173 -30.23 14.77 5.23
N GLU A 174 -29.86 13.91 4.29
CA GLU A 174 -30.56 12.67 3.97
C GLU A 174 -30.22 11.51 4.91
N ASP A 175 -29.26 11.71 5.82
CA ASP A 175 -28.71 10.65 6.68
C ASP A 175 -28.19 9.44 5.87
N ASN A 176 -27.50 9.73 4.77
CA ASN A 176 -27.04 8.72 3.82
C ASN A 176 -25.61 8.28 4.15
N VAL A 177 -25.48 7.39 5.13
CA VAL A 177 -24.21 6.86 5.63
C VAL A 177 -23.33 6.29 4.51
N ASP A 178 -23.90 5.50 3.60
CA ASP A 178 -23.15 4.84 2.53
C ASP A 178 -22.49 5.86 1.59
N GLU A 179 -23.23 6.90 1.19
CA GLU A 179 -22.69 7.95 0.33
C GLU A 179 -21.69 8.85 1.06
N LEU A 180 -21.87 9.08 2.37
CA LEU A 180 -20.88 9.83 3.17
C LEU A 180 -19.54 9.09 3.22
N ILE A 181 -19.55 7.77 3.45
CA ILE A 181 -18.32 6.97 3.53
C ILE A 181 -17.56 6.94 2.20
N ARG A 182 -18.28 7.04 1.06
CA ARG A 182 -17.66 7.14 -0.28
C ARG A 182 -17.15 8.54 -0.60
N ALA A 183 -17.90 9.57 -0.24
CA ALA A 183 -17.61 10.95 -0.62
C ALA A 183 -16.51 11.61 0.22
N ILE A 184 -16.37 11.25 1.51
CA ILE A 184 -15.33 11.82 2.38
C ILE A 184 -13.91 11.49 1.87
N PRO A 185 -13.55 10.24 1.51
CA PRO A 185 -12.24 9.92 0.96
C PRO A 185 -11.94 10.60 -0.38
N ASP A 186 -12.95 10.75 -1.25
CA ASP A 186 -12.82 11.39 -2.56
C ASP A 186 -12.45 12.88 -2.39
N LEU A 187 -13.26 13.61 -1.62
CA LEU A 187 -13.02 15.02 -1.33
C LEU A 187 -11.73 15.26 -0.52
N ALA A 188 -11.35 14.33 0.35
CA ALA A 188 -10.09 14.42 1.09
C ALA A 188 -8.86 14.34 0.17
N GLN A 189 -8.94 13.66 -0.98
CA GLN A 189 -7.84 13.57 -1.94
C GLN A 189 -7.84 14.73 -2.94
N GLY A 190 -9.00 15.37 -3.17
CA GLY A 190 -9.15 16.45 -4.13
C GLY A 190 -8.66 17.83 -3.67
N ASP A 191 -8.79 18.77 -4.60
CA ASP A 191 -8.66 20.21 -4.37
C ASP A 191 -9.98 20.74 -3.78
N VAL A 192 -10.06 20.74 -2.44
CA VAL A 192 -11.23 21.16 -1.67
C VAL A 192 -10.87 22.36 -0.80
N ASP A 193 -11.83 23.26 -0.56
CA ASP A 193 -11.71 24.29 0.47
C ASP A 193 -11.54 23.62 1.84
N LEU A 194 -10.29 23.50 2.30
CA LEU A 194 -9.89 22.81 3.53
C LEU A 194 -10.51 23.46 4.77
N LYS A 195 -10.81 24.77 4.74
CA LYS A 195 -11.48 25.43 5.86
C LYS A 195 -12.92 24.96 5.95
N TRP A 196 -13.64 24.95 4.84
CA TRP A 196 -14.99 24.41 4.82
C TRP A 196 -15.00 22.91 5.16
N PHE A 197 -14.14 22.13 4.51
CA PHE A 197 -14.10 20.68 4.66
C PHE A 197 -13.74 20.30 6.09
N GLY A 198 -12.74 20.94 6.70
CA GLY A 198 -12.37 20.73 8.10
C GLY A 198 -13.51 21.01 9.08
N ASN A 199 -14.30 22.08 8.87
CA ASN A 199 -15.48 22.36 9.69
C ASN A 199 -16.59 21.32 9.49
N LEU A 200 -16.74 20.80 8.28
CA LEU A 200 -17.67 19.71 8.01
C LEU A 200 -17.23 18.43 8.72
N LEU A 201 -15.94 18.08 8.64
CA LEU A 201 -15.36 16.93 9.35
C LEU A 201 -15.54 17.06 10.86
N LEU A 202 -15.46 18.26 11.44
CA LEU A 202 -15.75 18.48 12.87
C LEU A 202 -17.20 18.15 13.23
N THR A 203 -18.14 18.41 12.32
CA THR A 203 -19.53 18.01 12.48
C THR A 203 -19.64 16.49 12.41
N LEU A 204 -19.00 15.88 11.41
CA LEU A 204 -19.04 14.44 11.16
C LEU A 204 -18.23 13.61 12.18
N SER A 205 -17.26 14.19 12.88
CA SER A 205 -16.52 13.51 13.95
C SER A 205 -17.40 13.20 15.17
N ASN A 206 -18.58 13.81 15.27
CA ASN A 206 -19.59 13.51 16.28
C ASN A 206 -20.87 12.93 15.66
N TYR A 207 -20.79 12.43 14.43
CA TYR A 207 -21.94 11.85 13.74
C TYR A 207 -22.46 10.61 14.49
N HIS A 208 -23.76 10.38 14.45
CA HIS A 208 -24.35 9.28 15.24
C HIS A 208 -23.90 7.90 14.73
N ASP A 209 -23.64 7.75 13.43
CA ASP A 209 -23.13 6.52 12.84
C ASP A 209 -21.62 6.32 13.07
N ARG A 210 -21.23 5.09 13.47
CA ARG A 210 -19.83 4.78 13.81
C ARG A 210 -18.90 4.75 12.60
N TYR A 211 -19.38 4.31 11.44
CA TYR A 211 -18.57 4.15 10.24
C TYR A 211 -18.22 5.51 9.64
N VAL A 212 -19.14 6.47 9.71
CA VAL A 212 -18.85 7.87 9.33
C VAL A 212 -17.76 8.44 10.23
N ARG A 213 -17.86 8.31 11.57
CA ARG A 213 -16.83 8.81 12.50
C ARG A 213 -15.48 8.15 12.26
N CYS A 214 -15.46 6.83 12.04
CA CYS A 214 -14.25 6.08 11.72
C CYS A 214 -13.63 6.55 10.40
N CYS A 215 -14.44 6.72 9.34
CA CYS A 215 -13.97 7.24 8.05
C CYS A 215 -13.33 8.62 8.20
N VAL A 216 -13.95 9.53 8.95
CA VAL A 216 -13.38 10.86 9.24
C VAL A 216 -12.05 10.75 9.97
N ALA A 217 -11.97 9.96 11.04
CA ALA A 217 -10.74 9.82 11.83
C ALA A 217 -9.59 9.18 11.02
N ASN A 218 -9.91 8.17 10.20
CA ASN A 218 -8.96 7.56 9.27
C ASN A 218 -8.44 8.58 8.25
N ARG A 219 -9.31 9.37 7.60
CA ARG A 219 -8.85 10.36 6.61
C ARG A 219 -8.04 11.48 7.23
N VAL A 220 -8.41 11.92 8.44
CA VAL A 220 -7.65 12.91 9.19
C VAL A 220 -6.24 12.40 9.46
N SER A 221 -6.11 11.24 10.10
CA SER A 221 -4.81 10.65 10.45
C SER A 221 -3.95 10.27 9.24
N ASN A 222 -4.53 9.79 8.14
CA ASN A 222 -3.73 9.31 7.01
C ASN A 222 -3.36 10.40 5.99
N SER A 223 -4.17 11.47 5.86
CA SER A 223 -4.04 12.36 4.69
C SER A 223 -4.26 13.85 4.95
N LEU A 224 -4.80 14.23 6.11
CA LEU A 224 -5.19 15.63 6.36
C LEU A 224 -4.47 16.28 7.56
N THR A 225 -3.71 15.54 8.37
CA THR A 225 -2.90 16.07 9.48
C THR A 225 -2.01 17.24 9.03
N TYR A 226 -1.38 17.12 7.85
CA TYR A 226 -0.51 18.17 7.33
C TYR A 226 -1.22 19.33 6.61
N ARG A 227 -2.51 19.14 6.22
CA ARG A 227 -3.28 20.08 5.39
C ARG A 227 -4.25 20.94 6.18
N LEU A 228 -4.81 20.41 7.27
CA LEU A 228 -5.80 21.13 8.06
C LEU A 228 -5.17 22.22 8.91
N ASP A 229 -5.97 23.26 9.15
CA ASP A 229 -5.68 24.29 10.14
C ASP A 229 -5.51 23.66 11.54
N ASP A 230 -4.56 24.16 12.31
CA ASP A 230 -4.20 23.57 13.60
C ASP A 230 -5.38 23.60 14.58
N GLU A 231 -6.20 24.65 14.62
CA GLU A 231 -7.34 24.72 15.55
C GLU A 231 -8.40 23.65 15.22
N ILE A 232 -8.66 23.45 13.92
CA ILE A 232 -9.57 22.40 13.43
C ILE A 232 -9.01 21.03 13.77
N LEU A 233 -7.72 20.79 13.47
CA LEU A 233 -7.07 19.50 13.70
C LEU A 233 -7.07 19.11 15.18
N HIS A 234 -6.72 20.04 16.07
CA HIS A 234 -6.78 19.79 17.52
C HIS A 234 -8.20 19.45 17.98
N SER A 235 -9.20 20.17 17.47
CA SER A 235 -10.61 19.93 17.82
C SER A 235 -11.10 18.55 17.32
N LEU A 236 -10.69 18.13 16.12
CA LEU A 236 -10.98 16.80 15.58
C LEU A 236 -10.37 15.70 16.46
N ILE A 237 -9.09 15.83 16.80
CA ILE A 237 -8.37 14.87 17.64
C ILE A 237 -9.02 14.77 19.03
N GLU A 238 -9.43 15.89 19.62
CA GLU A 238 -10.15 15.86 20.90
C GLU A 238 -11.51 15.14 20.79
N ASN A 239 -12.24 15.31 19.69
CA ASN A 239 -13.46 14.53 19.46
C ASN A 239 -13.14 13.02 19.37
N PHE A 240 -12.12 12.64 18.60
CA PHE A 240 -11.75 11.23 18.41
C PHE A 240 -11.29 10.56 19.70
N LYS A 241 -10.47 11.24 20.52
CA LYS A 241 -10.02 10.73 21.83
C LYS A 241 -11.18 10.40 22.76
N ASN A 242 -12.23 11.22 22.70
CA ASN A 242 -13.41 11.10 23.55
C ASN A 242 -14.51 10.22 22.91
N ASP A 243 -14.26 9.62 21.74
CA ASP A 243 -15.22 8.75 21.07
C ASP A 243 -15.45 7.45 21.87
N VAL A 244 -16.66 6.92 21.75
CA VAL A 244 -17.05 5.64 22.36
C VAL A 244 -16.38 4.46 21.68
N ASP A 245 -16.10 4.55 20.37
CA ASP A 245 -15.48 3.49 19.58
C ASP A 245 -13.96 3.50 19.74
N SER A 246 -13.37 2.34 20.07
CA SER A 246 -11.91 2.20 20.22
C SER A 246 -11.15 2.41 18.92
N GLU A 247 -11.74 2.05 17.79
CA GLU A 247 -11.13 2.21 16.47
C GLU A 247 -10.91 3.69 16.15
N VAL A 248 -11.90 4.53 16.46
CA VAL A 248 -11.80 5.99 16.32
C VAL A 248 -10.71 6.57 17.23
N ARG A 249 -10.61 6.08 18.47
CA ARG A 249 -9.57 6.53 19.42
C ARG A 249 -8.15 6.21 18.95
N ILE A 250 -7.94 5.06 18.28
CA ILE A 250 -6.63 4.70 17.71
C ILE A 250 -6.16 5.74 16.69
N TYR A 251 -7.05 6.20 15.80
CA TYR A 251 -6.70 7.25 14.83
C TYR A 251 -6.34 8.59 15.49
N ALA A 252 -6.88 8.87 16.68
CA ALA A 252 -6.47 10.04 17.45
C ALA A 252 -5.02 9.93 17.94
N GLU A 253 -4.61 8.74 18.37
CA GLU A 253 -3.22 8.46 18.78
C GLU A 253 -2.27 8.60 17.58
N LEU A 254 -2.63 8.04 16.43
CA LEU A 254 -1.85 8.15 15.19
C LEU A 254 -1.70 9.61 14.72
N ALA A 255 -2.79 10.38 14.76
CA ALA A 255 -2.74 11.80 14.39
C ALA A 255 -1.88 12.61 15.37
N LEU A 256 -1.94 12.32 16.68
CA LEU A 256 -1.08 12.95 17.68
C LEU A 256 0.39 12.60 17.51
N GLU A 257 0.71 11.36 17.17
CA GLU A 257 2.09 10.94 16.92
C GLU A 257 2.70 11.75 15.78
N GLN A 258 1.95 11.95 14.70
CA GLN A 258 2.37 12.77 13.56
C GLN A 258 2.53 14.25 13.93
N MET A 259 1.60 14.82 14.70
CA MET A 259 1.68 16.22 15.13
C MET A 259 2.85 16.49 16.07
N ASN A 260 3.19 15.51 16.91
CA ASN A 260 4.27 15.63 17.88
C ASN A 260 5.61 15.10 17.35
N TYR A 261 5.69 14.82 16.05
CA TYR A 261 6.90 14.28 15.44
C TYR A 261 8.05 15.30 15.50
N SER A 262 9.01 15.01 16.37
CA SER A 262 10.11 15.91 16.71
C SER A 262 11.29 15.75 15.76
N TYR A 263 12.14 16.79 15.72
CA TYR A 263 13.37 16.75 14.93
C TYR A 263 14.32 15.65 15.40
N GLU A 264 14.30 15.33 16.70
CA GLU A 264 15.09 14.23 17.24
C GLU A 264 14.58 12.88 16.72
N GLN A 265 13.27 12.66 16.65
CA GLN A 265 12.69 11.46 16.07
C GLN A 265 13.00 11.34 14.57
N LEU A 266 12.93 12.46 13.81
CA LEU A 266 13.39 12.48 12.43
C LEU A 266 14.81 11.94 12.31
N LYS A 267 15.75 12.46 13.11
CA LYS A 267 17.14 12.01 13.05
C LYS A 267 17.25 10.52 13.30
N GLU A 268 16.59 10.03 14.35
CA GLU A 268 16.57 8.60 14.68
C GLU A 268 16.05 7.75 13.52
N ASP A 269 14.94 8.15 12.89
CA ASP A 269 14.31 7.39 11.80
C ASP A 269 15.18 7.40 10.53
N VAL A 270 15.79 8.54 10.18
CA VAL A 270 16.75 8.62 9.06
C VAL A 270 17.98 7.75 9.33
N TYR A 271 18.51 7.74 10.56
CA TYR A 271 19.63 6.87 10.92
C TYR A 271 19.28 5.38 10.87
N LYS A 272 18.03 5.02 11.15
CA LYS A 272 17.51 3.65 10.99
C LYS A 272 17.19 3.28 9.55
N ARG A 273 17.30 4.23 8.61
CA ARG A 273 16.91 4.06 7.19
C ARG A 273 15.42 3.76 7.02
N GLU A 274 14.60 4.30 7.92
CA GLU A 274 13.14 4.23 7.78
C GLU A 274 12.67 5.22 6.71
N ARG A 275 11.50 4.96 6.12
CA ARG A 275 10.86 5.88 5.18
C ARG A 275 10.39 7.11 5.95
N VAL A 276 10.89 8.27 5.56
CA VAL A 276 10.52 9.55 6.19
C VAL A 276 9.87 10.45 5.14
N GLY A 277 8.63 10.86 5.42
CA GLY A 277 7.91 11.90 4.69
C GLY A 277 7.54 13.06 5.62
N PHE A 278 7.61 14.29 5.11
CA PHE A 278 7.13 15.46 5.84
C PHE A 278 6.73 16.59 4.89
N ALA A 279 5.79 17.43 5.32
CA ALA A 279 5.29 18.56 4.57
C ALA A 279 5.85 19.89 5.11
N PHE A 280 6.25 20.77 4.19
CA PHE A 280 6.62 22.15 4.48
C PHE A 280 6.11 23.06 3.37
N GLN A 281 5.32 24.09 3.72
CA GLN A 281 4.72 25.05 2.76
C GLN A 281 4.03 24.36 1.57
N ASP A 282 3.14 23.41 1.86
CA ASP A 282 2.37 22.63 0.87
C ASP A 282 3.18 21.71 -0.06
N ILE A 283 4.50 21.59 0.15
CA ILE A 283 5.36 20.64 -0.55
C ILE A 283 5.64 19.46 0.38
N ILE A 284 5.44 18.25 -0.14
CA ILE A 284 5.81 17.00 0.54
C ILE A 284 7.24 16.65 0.14
N TYR A 285 8.07 16.45 1.15
CA TYR A 285 9.45 16.02 1.03
C TYR A 285 9.58 14.58 1.54
N HIS A 286 10.42 13.81 0.87
CA HIS A 286 10.83 12.48 1.26
C HIS A 286 12.34 12.43 1.43
N VAL A 287 12.80 11.69 2.44
CA VAL A 287 14.22 11.32 2.56
C VAL A 287 14.42 9.98 1.86
N ASN A 288 15.21 9.98 0.80
CA ASN A 288 15.48 8.79 -0.01
C ASN A 288 16.99 8.55 -0.11
N GLU A 289 17.40 7.28 -0.13
CA GLU A 289 18.78 6.87 -0.37
C GLU A 289 18.86 6.12 -1.69
N HIS A 290 19.56 6.69 -2.66
CA HIS A 290 19.88 6.02 -3.91
C HIS A 290 21.17 6.59 -4.48
N SER A 291 21.78 5.94 -5.47
CA SER A 291 23.01 6.43 -6.11
C SER A 291 24.19 6.72 -5.14
N ASN A 292 24.22 6.06 -3.97
CA ASN A 292 25.14 6.32 -2.85
C ASN A 292 25.07 7.75 -2.29
N GLN A 293 23.92 8.42 -2.41
CA GLN A 293 23.65 9.73 -1.85
C GLN A 293 22.32 9.73 -1.10
N TRP A 294 22.16 10.73 -0.24
CA TRP A 294 20.95 11.00 0.51
C TRP A 294 20.23 12.19 -0.10
N HIS A 295 18.97 12.00 -0.44
CA HIS A 295 18.18 12.97 -1.17
C HIS A 295 17.01 13.47 -0.32
N LEU A 296 16.80 14.78 -0.34
CA LEU A 296 15.49 15.36 -0.07
C LEU A 296 14.80 15.54 -1.41
N SER A 297 13.78 14.73 -1.67
CA SER A 297 13.06 14.72 -2.94
C SER A 297 11.60 15.09 -2.73
N ASP A 298 10.97 15.65 -3.75
CA ASP A 298 9.51 15.60 -3.89
C ASP A 298 9.11 14.38 -4.75
N TYR A 299 7.86 14.31 -5.18
CA TYR A 299 7.39 13.24 -6.06
C TYR A 299 7.99 13.30 -7.49
N GLN A 300 8.63 14.40 -7.88
CA GLN A 300 9.08 14.64 -9.25
C GLN A 300 10.60 14.57 -9.39
N SER A 301 11.35 14.94 -8.35
CA SER A 301 12.79 15.14 -8.43
C SER A 301 13.50 15.12 -7.08
N ASP A 302 14.80 14.80 -7.11
CA ASP A 302 15.70 15.07 -6.00
C ASP A 302 16.00 16.58 -5.95
N LEU A 303 15.47 17.26 -4.93
CA LEU A 303 15.60 18.71 -4.78
C LEU A 303 16.98 19.09 -4.21
N GLN A 304 17.48 18.30 -3.27
CA GLN A 304 18.78 18.46 -2.63
C GLN A 304 19.40 17.08 -2.40
N SER A 305 20.71 16.96 -2.62
CA SER A 305 21.46 15.70 -2.50
C SER A 305 22.70 15.90 -1.65
N PHE A 306 23.01 14.90 -0.84
CA PHE A 306 24.07 14.95 0.17
C PHE A 306 24.86 13.65 0.20
N ASP A 307 26.14 13.72 0.56
CA ASP A 307 27.00 12.54 0.59
C ASP A 307 26.82 11.72 1.89
N SER A 308 26.18 12.29 2.91
CA SER A 308 25.88 11.59 4.17
C SER A 308 24.59 12.07 4.84
N ILE A 309 24.11 11.30 5.83
CA ILE A 309 22.98 11.67 6.69
C ILE A 309 23.29 12.96 7.46
N GLU A 310 24.51 13.11 7.97
CA GLU A 310 24.94 14.32 8.69
C GLU A 310 24.84 15.55 7.79
N GLU A 311 25.30 15.44 6.54
CA GLU A 311 25.18 16.54 5.58
C GLU A 311 23.71 16.85 5.26
N LEU A 312 22.86 15.83 5.07
CA LEU A 312 21.43 16.04 4.87
C LEU A 312 20.79 16.80 6.04
N LEU A 313 21.08 16.39 7.28
CA LEU A 313 20.50 16.99 8.48
C LEU A 313 21.02 18.41 8.74
N GLU A 314 22.30 18.68 8.51
CA GLU A 314 22.94 19.97 8.82
C GLU A 314 22.89 20.99 7.66
N GLN A 315 22.90 20.51 6.41
CA GLN A 315 23.08 21.34 5.22
C GLN A 315 21.81 21.51 4.38
N SER A 316 20.75 20.73 4.62
CA SER A 316 19.46 20.97 3.97
C SER A 316 18.92 22.36 4.24
N ARG A 317 18.39 22.99 3.19
CA ARG A 317 17.84 24.36 3.25
C ARG A 317 16.42 24.44 2.72
N PHE A 318 15.58 25.18 3.43
CA PHE A 318 14.20 25.51 3.10
C PHE A 318 14.06 27.04 3.21
N ASP A 319 13.90 27.73 2.07
CA ASP A 319 13.95 29.20 1.99
C ASP A 319 15.16 29.83 2.70
N GLY A 320 16.32 29.17 2.59
CA GLY A 320 17.58 29.63 3.19
C GLY A 320 17.74 29.34 4.69
N LYS A 321 16.75 28.72 5.35
CA LYS A 321 16.84 28.23 6.73
C LYS A 321 17.18 26.74 6.75
N SER A 322 17.83 26.29 7.81
CA SER A 322 18.11 24.85 8.01
C SER A 322 16.84 24.06 8.32
N LEU A 323 16.87 22.73 8.09
CA LEU A 323 15.77 21.83 8.44
C LEU A 323 15.35 21.94 9.91
N GLN A 324 16.32 22.05 10.82
CA GLN A 324 16.06 22.22 12.25
C GLN A 324 15.33 23.53 12.56
N GLU A 325 15.68 24.63 11.89
CA GLU A 325 15.06 25.95 12.09
C GLU A 325 13.61 26.00 11.59
N VAL A 326 13.29 25.23 10.55
CA VAL A 326 11.92 25.18 10.00
C VAL A 326 11.07 24.08 10.64
N TRP A 327 11.67 23.20 11.46
CA TRP A 327 10.99 22.01 11.97
C TRP A 327 9.69 22.27 12.72
N SER A 328 9.58 23.39 13.43
CA SER A 328 8.34 23.77 14.12
C SER A 328 7.15 24.05 13.19
N HIS A 329 7.39 24.18 11.88
CA HIS A 329 6.39 24.41 10.84
C HIS A 329 6.26 23.19 9.91
N ILE A 330 6.99 22.10 10.20
CA ILE A 330 6.95 20.86 9.45
C ILE A 330 5.90 19.95 10.08
N LYS A 331 5.12 19.26 9.24
CA LYS A 331 4.16 18.25 9.67
C LYS A 331 4.55 16.90 9.08
N LYS A 332 4.59 15.83 9.90
CA LYS A 332 4.90 14.48 9.41
C LYS A 332 3.87 14.04 8.38
N VAL A 333 4.32 13.29 7.37
CA VAL A 333 3.47 12.64 6.37
C VAL A 333 3.88 11.16 6.29
N TYR A 334 2.92 10.28 6.03
CA TYR A 334 3.17 8.85 5.82
C TYR A 334 3.76 8.54 4.44
#